data_AF-A0A5J9TMD0-F1
#
_entry.id   AF-A0A5J9TMD0-F1
#
_cell.length_a   1.000
_cell.length_b   1.000
_cell.length_c   1.000
_cell.angle_alpha   90.00
_cell.angle_beta   90.00
_cell.angle_gamma   90.00
#
_symmetry.space_group_name_H-M   'P 1'
#
loop_
_entity.id
_entity.type
_entity.pdbx_description
1 polymer ?
#
loop_
_entity_poly.entity_id
_entity_poly.type
_entity_poly.pdbx_seq_one_letter_code
_entity_poly.pdbx_strand_id
1 'polypeptide(L)'
;LVDVARRGGVRAIDIWSRMQKFPGWEKTFLRDGLHLTPSGNRVLFEEVMFALKDANLGLEALPADLPLFGDIDPENPSKAFEE
;
A
#
# COMPACT_ATOMS: atom_id res chain seq x y z
N LEU A 1 0.56 17.72 -11.70
CA LEU A 1 -0.18 16.62 -11.03
C LEU A 1 -0.21 16.81 -9.52
N VAL A 2 0.93 16.94 -8.83
CA VAL A 2 0.99 17.21 -7.37
C VAL A 2 0.19 18.47 -6.99
N ASP A 3 0.34 19.57 -7.72
CA ASP A 3 -0.45 20.79 -7.47
C ASP A 3 -1.96 20.61 -7.67
N VAL A 4 -2.37 19.75 -8.60
CA VAL A 4 -3.78 19.46 -8.85
C VAL A 4 -4.35 18.65 -7.68
N ALA A 5 -3.62 17.62 -7.23
CA ALA A 5 -3.99 16.83 -6.06
C ALA A 5 -4.12 17.71 -4.80
N ARG A 6 -3.16 18.63 -4.59
CA ARG A 6 -3.22 19.62 -3.50
C ARG A 6 -4.47 20.49 -3.58
N ARG A 7 -4.82 21.01 -4.76
CA ARG A 7 -6.04 21.81 -4.95
C ARG A 7 -7.32 20.99 -4.76
N GLY A 8 -7.28 19.69 -5.07
CA GLY A 8 -8.38 18.76 -4.86
C GLY A 8 -8.51 18.21 -3.44
N GLY A 9 -7.62 18.59 -2.52
CA GLY A 9 -7.62 18.06 -1.15
C GLY A 9 -7.28 16.56 -1.07
N VAL A 10 -6.66 16.00 -2.11
CA VAL A 10 -6.24 14.60 -2.15
C VAL A 10 -4.72 14.49 -2.00
N ARG A 11 -4.27 13.45 -1.30
CA ARG A 11 -2.84 13.17 -1.15
C ARG A 11 -2.25 12.71 -2.48
N ALA A 12 -1.06 13.21 -2.82
CA ALA A 12 -0.26 12.74 -3.95
C ALA A 12 0.98 12.02 -3.45
N ILE A 13 1.33 10.91 -4.10
CA ILE A 13 2.59 10.20 -3.90
C ILE A 13 3.48 10.48 -5.11
N ASP A 14 4.56 11.23 -4.91
CA ASP A 14 5.52 11.56 -5.97
C ASP A 14 6.62 10.50 -6.05
N ILE A 15 6.28 9.35 -6.63
CA ILE A 15 7.22 8.23 -6.81
C ILE A 15 8.39 8.58 -7.72
N TRP A 16 8.20 9.54 -8.64
CA TRP A 16 9.20 9.95 -9.60
C TRP A 16 10.38 10.63 -8.92
N SER A 17 10.08 11.69 -8.14
CA SER A 17 11.10 12.38 -7.35
C SER A 17 11.70 11.47 -6.26
N ARG A 18 10.93 10.50 -5.75
CA ARG A 18 11.42 9.52 -4.77
C ARG A 18 12.49 8.59 -5.37
N MET A 19 12.24 8.02 -6.54
CA MET A 19 13.16 7.14 -7.24
C MET A 19 14.49 7.84 -7.56
N GLN A 20 14.45 9.11 -7.96
CA GLN A 20 15.65 9.89 -8.32
C GLN A 20 16.64 10.15 -7.17
N LYS A 21 16.24 9.90 -5.92
CA LYS A 21 17.15 10.00 -4.76
C LYS A 21 18.23 8.91 -4.77
N PHE A 22 18.07 7.87 -5.59
CA PHE A 22 18.99 6.74 -5.68
C PHE A 22 19.84 6.85 -6.96
N PRO A 23 21.18 6.76 -6.88
CA PRO A 23 22.01 6.72 -8.08
C PRO A 23 21.66 5.53 -8.98
N GLY A 24 21.53 5.76 -10.29
CA GLY A 24 21.19 4.73 -11.27
C GLY A 24 19.73 4.26 -11.22
N TRP A 25 18.84 5.03 -10.59
CA TRP A 25 17.42 4.72 -10.44
C TRP A 25 16.73 4.33 -11.76
N GLU A 26 17.15 4.89 -12.89
CA GLU A 26 16.57 4.61 -14.21
C GLU A 26 16.64 3.12 -14.54
N LYS A 27 17.78 2.48 -14.25
CA LYS A 27 18.01 1.05 -14.54
C LYS A 27 17.58 0.15 -13.39
N THR A 28 17.65 0.66 -12.16
CA THR A 28 17.28 -0.13 -10.97
C THR A 28 15.76 -0.25 -10.85
N PHE A 29 15.02 0.83 -11.10
CA PHE A 29 13.58 0.89 -10.83
C PHE A 29 12.72 0.81 -12.09
N LEU A 30 13.26 1.03 -13.29
CA LEU A 30 12.52 0.89 -14.55
C LEU A 30 13.09 -0.25 -15.40
N ARG A 31 12.21 -1.09 -15.92
CA ARG A 31 12.55 -2.25 -16.76
C ARG A 31 12.94 -1.82 -18.18
N ASP A 32 12.16 -0.92 -18.75
CA ASP A 32 12.23 -0.48 -20.15
C ASP A 32 12.19 1.05 -20.26
N GLY A 33 12.53 1.74 -19.16
CA GLY A 33 12.40 3.19 -19.05
C GLY A 33 10.99 3.67 -18.73
N LEU A 34 10.01 2.77 -18.57
CA LEU A 34 8.63 3.12 -18.18
C LEU A 34 8.05 2.18 -17.11
N HIS A 35 8.03 0.88 -17.35
CA HIS A 35 7.45 -0.09 -16.41
C HIS A 35 8.36 -0.29 -15.20
N LEU A 36 7.77 -0.36 -14.01
CA LEU A 36 8.53 -0.61 -12.78
C LEU A 36 9.13 -2.02 -12.76
N THR A 37 10.38 -2.14 -12.31
CA THR A 37 10.98 -3.42 -11.90
C THR A 37 10.36 -3.90 -10.58
N PRO A 38 10.67 -5.12 -10.10
CA PRO A 38 10.29 -5.52 -8.73
C PRO A 38 10.81 -4.53 -7.67
N SER A 39 12.03 -4.03 -7.83
CA SER A 39 12.60 -3.01 -6.93
C SER A 39 11.85 -1.67 -7.04
N GLY A 40 11.47 -1.23 -8.24
CA GLY A 40 10.66 -0.03 -8.43
C GLY A 40 9.27 -0.16 -7.81
N ASN A 41 8.62 -1.32 -7.97
CA ASN A 41 7.35 -1.62 -7.32
C ASN A 41 7.46 -1.62 -5.79
N ARG A 42 8.59 -2.08 -5.24
CA ARG A 42 8.82 -2.02 -3.80
C ARG A 42 8.83 -0.57 -3.27
N VAL A 43 9.49 0.35 -3.98
CA VAL A 43 9.47 1.78 -3.60
C VAL A 43 8.04 2.33 -3.62
N LEU A 44 7.28 2.07 -4.69
CA LEU A 44 5.87 2.46 -4.76
C LEU A 44 5.04 1.87 -3.61
N PHE A 45 5.20 0.58 -3.33
CA PHE A 45 4.49 -0.12 -2.26
C PHE A 45 4.75 0.53 -0.90
N GLU A 46 6.01 0.79 -0.56
CA GLU A 46 6.38 1.39 0.73
C GLU A 46 5.76 2.79 0.90
N GLU A 47 5.78 3.62 -0.13
CA GLU A 47 5.16 4.96 -0.09
C GLU A 47 3.63 4.89 0.04
N VAL A 48 2.97 3.96 -0.65
CA VAL A 48 1.52 3.75 -0.54
C VAL A 48 1.15 3.25 0.86
N MET A 49 1.86 2.25 1.38
CA MET A 49 1.60 1.72 2.72
C MET A 49 1.81 2.78 3.81
N PHE A 50 2.85 3.61 3.67
CA PHE A 50 3.05 4.75 4.57
C PHE A 50 1.88 5.74 4.50
N ALA A 51 1.45 6.12 3.29
CA ALA A 51 0.36 7.05 3.09
C ALA A 51 -0.99 6.53 3.62
N LEU A 52 -1.25 5.22 3.50
CA LEU A 52 -2.45 4.58 4.06
C LEU A 52 -2.40 4.53 5.58
N LYS A 53 -1.27 4.15 6.16
CA LYS A 53 -1.07 4.13 7.61
C LYS A 53 -1.26 5.52 8.24
N ASP A 54 -0.67 6.55 7.62
CA ASP A 54 -0.82 7.95 8.04
C ASP A 54 -2.27 8.46 7.90
N ALA A 55 -3.09 7.84 7.04
CA ALA A 55 -4.52 8.12 6.92
C ALA A 55 -5.40 7.25 7.84
N ASN A 56 -4.82 6.48 8.76
CA ASN A 56 -5.52 5.50 9.59
C ASN A 56 -6.29 4.44 8.77
N LEU A 57 -5.75 4.10 7.60
CA LEU A 57 -6.21 3.03 6.71
C LEU A 57 -5.13 1.94 6.56
N GLY A 58 -4.23 1.84 7.54
CA GLY A 58 -3.24 0.77 7.62
C GLY A 58 -3.87 -0.56 7.98
N LEU A 59 -3.12 -1.65 7.79
CA LEU A 59 -3.57 -3.00 8.13
C LEU A 59 -3.98 -3.12 9.61
N GLU A 60 -3.33 -2.36 10.49
CA GLU A 60 -3.60 -2.35 11.91
C GLU A 60 -4.93 -1.67 12.27
N ALA A 61 -5.46 -0.83 11.38
CA ALA A 61 -6.71 -0.08 11.58
C ALA A 61 -7.91 -0.73 10.88
N LEU A 62 -7.67 -1.68 9.98
CA LEU A 62 -8.72 -2.37 9.22
C LEU A 62 -9.02 -3.71 9.87
N PRO A 63 -10.23 -3.91 10.45
CA PRO A 63 -10.61 -5.22 10.96
C PRO A 63 -10.74 -6.22 9.81
N ALA A 64 -10.53 -7.50 10.11
CA ALA A 64 -10.88 -8.56 9.17
C ALA A 64 -12.41 -8.58 9.00
N ASP A 65 -12.88 -8.74 7.77
CA ASP A 65 -14.32 -8.81 7.47
C ASP A 65 -14.99 -10.05 8.08
N LEU A 66 -14.20 -11.10 8.32
CA LEU A 66 -14.64 -12.39 8.83
C LEU A 66 -13.65 -12.91 9.87
N PRO A 67 -14.08 -13.86 10.73
CA PRO A 67 -13.21 -14.50 11.70
C PRO A 67 -11.98 -15.13 11.06
N LEU A 68 -10.86 -15.10 11.77
CA LEU A 68 -9.68 -15.83 11.34
C LEU A 68 -9.96 -17.33 11.44
N PHE A 69 -9.50 -18.09 10.46
CA PHE A 69 -9.74 -19.54 10.42
C PHE A 69 -9.29 -20.26 11.71
N GLY A 70 -8.21 -19.80 12.32
CA GLY A 70 -7.71 -20.35 13.60
C GLY A 70 -8.60 -20.08 14.81
N ASP A 71 -9.51 -19.10 14.71
CA ASP A 71 -10.43 -18.72 15.77
C ASP A 71 -11.81 -19.40 15.62
N ILE A 72 -12.01 -20.18 14.55
CA ILE A 72 -13.26 -20.91 14.30
C ILE A 72 -13.21 -22.28 15.02
N ASP A 73 -14.15 -22.49 15.95
CA ASP A 73 -14.36 -23.80 16.57
C ASP A 73 -14.86 -24.80 15.50
N PRO A 74 -14.11 -25.87 15.18
CA PRO A 74 -14.51 -26.83 14.15
C PRO A 74 -15.79 -27.60 14.52
N GLU A 75 -16.08 -27.77 15.81
CA GLU A 75 -17.29 -28.45 16.28
C GLU A 75 -18.50 -27.51 16.32
N ASN A 76 -18.27 -26.19 16.31
CA ASN A 76 -19.32 -25.19 16.29
C ASN A 76 -18.93 -23.93 15.51
N PRO A 77 -18.79 -24.05 14.17
CA PRO A 77 -18.23 -22.97 13.36
C PRO A 77 -19.15 -21.75 13.26
N SER A 78 -20.47 -21.91 13.44
CA SER A 78 -21.42 -20.79 13.33
C SER A 78 -21.22 -19.74 14.41
N LYS A 79 -20.77 -20.14 15.60
CA LYS A 79 -20.52 -19.21 16.72
C LYS A 79 -19.51 -18.12 16.39
N ALA A 80 -18.54 -18.38 15.52
CA ALA A 80 -17.56 -17.38 15.14
C ALA A 80 -18.17 -16.21 14.35
N PHE A 81 -19.37 -16.39 13.78
CA PHE A 81 -20.07 -15.39 12.96
C PHE A 81 -21.27 -14.75 13.68
N GLU A 82 -21.49 -15.06 14.95
CA GLU A 82 -22.54 -14.46 15.79
C GLU A 82 -21.96 -13.19 16.45
N GLU A 83 -22.61 -12.03 16.25
CA GLU A 83 -22.23 -10.73 16.84
C GLU A 83 -22.53 -10.63 18.34
#